data_AF-A4BIY9-F1
#
_entry.id   AF-A4BIY9-F1
#
_cell.length_a   1.000
_cell.length_b   1.000
_cell.length_c   1.000
_cell.angle_alpha   90.00
_cell.angle_beta   90.00
_cell.angle_gamma   90.00
#
_symmetry.space_group_name_H-M   'P 1'
#
loop_
_entity.id
_entity.type
_entity.pdbx_description
1 polymer ?
#
loop_
_entity_poly.entity_id
_entity_poly.type
_entity_poly.pdbx_seq_one_letter_code
_entity_poly.pdbx_strand_id
1 'polypeptide(L)'
;MYRLSVERLEAEVPFACKWVIDAPTEQSQVSLQALQNSVDFRAWLATPHNPKVVPYLKGESERIELKFSEKRGDVHSFLKAHGPELSGQSCYGIQQAIKMNEPVFKFGFHYNGQDYDLARISIIGTLDILKGPEGWLFLNNDSNGSVDQYQGKRLLSWPLRVAWHWYFRTLVKLSKRARLPTVFLIAPSKEMVVSEFYPHQKGQNSPVQQVCGIARSHGQPLVYPESLLRVMEPRSFRKGDTHWALAGARAAWLDCVAKLGLPLEPLKTLFNSDQYEERPHLGDLGNKVYPPIRTPELVLLGYSYRQHVIFDNHLPNFGRVLVTHNSEAVFKKRLLVFGSSSCYSMLHYVVRSFAEVVFVHSAGNVDASFTRLVEPDYLVLQSNGRFLVKPASFRYRVVDDVQAKWQRLSPKEQAYIQEQANRYPLERLPEWLAPIVKLVSAADHDA
;
A
#
# COMPACT_ATOMS: atom_id res chain seq x y z
N MET A 1 9.33 5.32 -6.52
CA MET A 1 10.26 6.47 -6.48
C MET A 1 10.78 6.57 -5.07
N TYR A 2 12.03 6.94 -4.89
CA TYR A 2 12.69 7.22 -3.61
C TYR A 2 13.19 8.65 -3.66
N ARG A 3 13.33 9.30 -2.51
CA ARG A 3 13.90 10.63 -2.40
C ARG A 3 15.32 10.53 -1.86
N LEU A 4 16.24 11.29 -2.43
CA LEU A 4 17.58 11.46 -1.87
C LEU A 4 17.61 12.72 -1.01
N SER A 5 18.20 12.61 0.18
CA SER A 5 18.45 13.73 1.08
C SER A 5 19.96 13.85 1.29
N VAL A 6 20.46 15.08 1.25
CA VAL A 6 21.88 15.39 1.45
C VAL A 6 21.99 16.30 2.67
N GLU A 7 22.62 15.79 3.72
CA GLU A 7 22.88 16.53 4.96
C GLU A 7 24.37 16.87 5.01
N ARG A 8 24.69 18.16 5.24
CA ARG A 8 26.07 18.59 5.46
C ARG A 8 26.51 18.18 6.86
N LEU A 9 27.65 17.51 6.96
CA LEU A 9 28.24 17.14 8.24
C LEU A 9 29.19 18.24 8.71
N GLU A 10 29.16 18.54 10.00
CA GLU A 10 30.20 19.33 10.64
C GLU A 10 31.42 18.43 10.83
N ALA A 11 32.42 18.59 9.96
CA ALA A 11 33.67 17.85 10.01
C ALA A 11 34.83 18.81 10.26
N GLU A 12 35.63 18.53 11.28
CA GLU A 12 36.93 19.18 11.47
C GLU A 12 37.90 18.65 10.41
N VAL A 13 38.07 19.44 9.36
CA VAL A 13 39.01 19.16 8.27
C VAL A 13 40.34 19.87 8.52
N PRO A 14 41.49 19.27 8.15
CA PRO A 14 42.81 19.78 8.49
C PRO A 14 43.22 21.03 7.70
N PHE A 15 42.40 21.46 6.74
CA PHE A 15 42.64 22.61 5.88
C PHE A 15 41.31 23.18 5.35
N ALA A 16 41.36 24.41 4.84
CA ALA A 16 40.22 25.04 4.18
C ALA A 16 39.73 24.17 3.00
N CYS A 17 38.43 23.88 2.95
CA CYS A 17 37.84 23.02 1.94
C CYS A 17 36.50 23.59 1.50
N LYS A 18 36.22 23.56 0.19
CA LYS A 18 34.90 23.90 -0.38
C LYS A 18 34.42 22.75 -1.25
N TRP A 19 33.12 22.46 -1.18
CA TRP A 19 32.52 21.37 -1.93
C TRP A 19 31.02 21.59 -2.11
N VAL A 20 30.46 20.96 -3.13
CA VAL A 20 29.01 20.85 -3.36
C VAL A 20 28.73 19.51 -4.03
N ILE A 21 27.59 18.90 -3.69
CA ILE A 21 27.01 17.78 -4.45
C ILE A 21 25.95 18.38 -5.38
N ASP A 22 26.21 18.35 -6.68
CA ASP A 22 25.32 18.88 -7.72
C ASP A 22 24.18 17.90 -8.04
N ALA A 23 24.47 16.59 -7.98
CA ALA A 23 23.50 15.52 -8.14
C ALA A 23 23.92 14.28 -7.34
N PRO A 24 23.00 13.59 -6.64
CA PRO A 24 21.59 13.92 -6.49
C PRO A 24 21.34 15.15 -5.59
N THR A 25 20.29 15.92 -5.88
CA THR A 25 19.82 17.04 -5.05
C THR A 25 18.80 16.57 -4.01
N GLU A 26 18.53 17.39 -2.98
CA GLU A 26 17.55 17.08 -1.92
C GLU A 26 16.12 16.80 -2.40
N GLN A 27 15.78 17.13 -3.64
CA GLN A 27 14.47 16.89 -4.25
C GLN A 27 14.50 15.83 -5.35
N SER A 28 15.66 15.23 -5.60
CA SER A 28 15.81 14.21 -6.64
C SER A 28 14.96 12.98 -6.31
N GLN A 29 14.06 12.64 -7.23
CA GLN A 29 13.30 11.39 -7.17
C GLN A 29 13.97 10.35 -8.06
N VAL A 30 14.25 9.18 -7.49
CA VAL A 30 14.98 8.11 -8.18
C VAL A 30 14.18 6.81 -8.13
N SER A 31 14.15 6.05 -9.22
CA SER A 31 13.47 4.75 -9.27
C SER A 31 14.29 3.67 -8.56
N LEU A 32 13.66 2.57 -8.12
CA LEU A 32 14.38 1.42 -7.56
C LEU A 32 15.43 0.89 -8.56
N GLN A 33 15.04 0.81 -9.83
CA GLN A 33 15.89 0.33 -10.90
C GLN A 33 17.12 1.23 -11.10
N ALA A 34 16.96 2.56 -10.99
CA ALA A 34 18.09 3.48 -11.07
C ALA A 34 19.03 3.31 -9.87
N LEU A 35 18.51 3.15 -8.64
CA LEU A 35 19.33 2.91 -7.45
C LEU A 35 20.17 1.62 -7.56
N GLN A 36 19.58 0.55 -8.11
CA GLN A 36 20.21 -0.77 -8.28
C GLN A 36 21.20 -0.82 -9.46
N ASN A 37 20.98 -0.02 -10.50
CA ASN A 37 21.80 -0.04 -11.71
C ASN A 37 22.88 1.04 -11.71
N SER A 38 22.48 2.30 -11.62
CA SER A 38 23.36 3.47 -11.62
C SER A 38 22.57 4.75 -11.36
N VAL A 39 23.02 5.53 -10.40
CA VAL A 39 22.64 6.93 -10.18
C VAL A 39 23.78 7.81 -10.67
N ASP A 40 23.48 8.84 -11.45
CA ASP A 40 24.46 9.86 -11.82
C ASP A 40 24.82 10.68 -10.59
N PHE A 41 26.06 10.54 -10.12
CA PHE A 41 26.60 11.32 -9.02
C PHE A 41 27.52 12.40 -9.58
N ARG A 42 27.19 13.65 -9.28
CA ARG A 42 27.97 14.83 -9.67
C ARG A 42 28.26 15.68 -8.45
N ALA A 43 29.51 16.05 -8.28
CA ALA A 43 29.97 16.90 -7.20
C ALA A 43 31.19 17.70 -7.63
N TRP A 44 31.59 18.67 -6.82
CA TRP A 44 32.93 19.24 -6.89
C TRP A 44 33.53 19.39 -5.50
N LEU A 45 34.86 19.27 -5.43
CA LEU A 45 35.63 19.36 -4.20
C LEU A 45 36.92 20.14 -4.48
N ALA A 46 37.17 21.18 -3.69
CA ALA A 46 38.34 22.03 -3.77
C ALA A 46 39.08 22.04 -2.44
N THR A 47 40.36 21.68 -2.48
CA THR A 47 41.27 21.65 -1.33
C THR A 47 42.64 22.20 -1.76
N PRO A 48 43.46 22.76 -0.85
CA PRO A 48 44.81 23.23 -1.18
C PRO A 48 45.73 22.10 -1.64
N HIS A 49 45.39 20.85 -1.31
CA HIS A 49 46.22 19.69 -1.56
C HIS A 49 45.71 18.80 -2.69
N ASN A 50 44.58 19.09 -3.33
CA ASN A 50 44.15 18.34 -4.51
C ASN A 50 45.24 18.42 -5.62
N PRO A 51 45.64 17.27 -6.24
CA PRO A 51 44.98 15.95 -6.23
C PRO A 51 45.47 14.94 -5.18
N LYS A 52 46.21 15.35 -4.14
CA LYS A 52 46.66 14.45 -3.06
C LYS A 52 45.54 13.93 -2.16
N VAL A 53 44.32 14.45 -2.30
CA VAL A 53 43.13 13.94 -1.61
C VAL A 53 42.37 12.99 -2.53
N VAL A 54 41.83 11.91 -1.99
CA VAL A 54 41.03 10.95 -2.76
C VAL A 54 39.56 11.09 -2.35
N PRO A 55 38.68 11.69 -3.17
CA PRO A 55 37.26 11.76 -2.84
C PRO A 55 36.63 10.37 -2.82
N TYR A 56 35.62 10.17 -1.98
CA TYR A 56 34.92 8.89 -1.88
C TYR A 56 33.42 9.06 -1.64
N LEU A 57 32.69 7.98 -1.94
CA LEU A 57 31.42 7.64 -1.30
C LEU A 57 31.59 6.38 -0.46
N LYS A 58 31.13 6.41 0.79
CA LYS A 58 31.30 5.31 1.75
C LYS A 58 29.94 4.91 2.34
N GLY A 59 29.50 3.69 2.06
CA GLY A 59 28.43 3.01 2.78
C GLY A 59 28.94 2.31 4.04
N GLU A 60 28.08 1.53 4.69
CA GLU A 60 28.43 0.59 5.75
C GLU A 60 29.29 -0.58 5.22
N SER A 61 29.02 -1.08 4.02
CA SER A 61 29.70 -2.28 3.49
C SER A 61 30.66 -1.99 2.35
N GLU A 62 30.47 -0.89 1.62
CA GLU A 62 31.26 -0.55 0.44
C GLU A 62 31.87 0.85 0.53
N ARG A 63 33.10 1.00 0.01
CA ARG A 63 33.73 2.29 -0.25
C ARG A 63 34.07 2.40 -1.73
N ILE A 64 33.61 3.50 -2.33
CA ILE A 64 33.78 3.82 -3.73
C ILE A 64 34.70 5.03 -3.82
N GLU A 65 35.91 4.83 -4.32
CA GLU A 65 36.82 5.94 -4.63
C GLU A 65 36.36 6.65 -5.91
N LEU A 66 36.31 7.98 -5.82
CA LEU A 66 35.88 8.86 -6.88
C LEU A 66 37.08 9.53 -7.53
N LYS A 67 36.93 9.94 -8.79
CA LYS A 67 37.99 10.62 -9.54
C LYS A 67 37.58 12.04 -9.89
N PHE A 68 38.53 12.96 -9.80
CA PHE A 68 38.40 14.29 -10.39
C PHE A 68 38.44 14.15 -11.92
N SER A 69 37.28 14.10 -12.56
CA SER A 69 37.12 13.80 -13.99
C SER A 69 36.70 15.01 -14.82
N GLU A 70 36.15 16.06 -14.19
CA GLU A 70 35.57 17.19 -14.90
C GLU A 70 36.27 18.53 -14.63
N LYS A 71 36.47 19.28 -15.73
CA LYS A 71 36.87 20.68 -15.69
C LYS A 71 35.64 21.54 -15.44
N ARG A 72 35.65 22.30 -14.34
CA ARG A 72 34.54 23.16 -13.92
C ARG A 72 34.98 24.61 -13.93
N GLY A 73 34.86 25.26 -15.10
CA GLY A 73 35.29 26.66 -15.29
C GLY A 73 34.50 27.65 -14.46
N ASP A 74 33.22 27.34 -14.20
CA ASP A 74 32.33 28.02 -13.26
C ASP A 74 32.91 27.98 -11.83
N VAL A 75 33.27 26.79 -11.35
CA VAL A 75 33.87 26.58 -10.02
C VAL A 75 35.23 27.28 -9.93
N HIS A 76 36.07 27.16 -10.97
CA HIS A 76 37.37 27.82 -11.02
C HIS A 76 37.27 29.35 -10.88
N SER A 77 36.32 29.94 -11.61
CA SER A 77 36.07 31.39 -11.56
C SER A 77 35.55 31.82 -10.19
N PHE A 78 34.66 31.02 -9.59
CA PHE A 78 34.17 31.24 -8.23
C PHE A 78 35.30 31.20 -7.20
N LEU A 79 36.18 30.19 -7.27
CA LEU A 79 37.30 30.02 -6.35
C LEU A 79 38.32 31.16 -6.50
N LYS A 80 38.63 31.62 -7.71
CA LYS A 80 39.49 32.80 -7.91
C LYS A 80 39.00 34.04 -7.16
N ALA A 81 37.68 34.23 -7.10
CA ALA A 81 37.08 35.39 -6.43
C ALA A 81 36.88 35.19 -4.91
N HIS A 82 36.61 33.98 -4.44
CA HIS A 82 36.13 33.73 -3.06
C HIS A 82 36.98 32.72 -2.26
N GLY A 83 38.11 32.28 -2.80
CA GLY A 83 39.04 31.34 -2.16
C GLY A 83 40.23 31.08 -3.09
N PRO A 84 41.01 32.13 -3.43
CA PRO A 84 42.08 32.04 -4.43
C PRO A 84 43.15 30.98 -4.07
N GLU A 85 43.35 30.70 -2.79
CA GLU A 85 44.21 29.64 -2.27
C GLU A 85 43.77 28.23 -2.71
N LEU A 86 42.52 28.07 -3.14
CA LEU A 86 41.94 26.82 -3.64
C LEU A 86 41.89 26.77 -5.19
N SER A 87 42.29 27.84 -5.88
CA SER A 87 42.07 28.03 -7.33
C SER A 87 43.20 27.52 -8.26
N GLY A 88 44.12 26.72 -7.73
CA GLY A 88 45.35 26.33 -8.42
C GLY A 88 45.27 25.12 -9.36
N GLN A 89 44.09 24.56 -9.63
CA GLN A 89 43.95 23.22 -10.23
C GLN A 89 43.28 23.20 -11.60
N SER A 90 43.47 22.08 -12.31
CA SER A 90 42.92 21.82 -13.64
C SER A 90 41.53 21.18 -13.63
N CYS A 91 41.19 20.39 -12.60
CA CYS A 91 39.91 19.69 -12.46
C CYS A 91 39.41 19.72 -11.00
N TYR A 92 38.15 20.10 -10.81
CA TYR A 92 37.46 20.12 -9.50
C TYR A 92 36.24 19.21 -9.48
N GLY A 93 35.69 18.89 -10.65
CA GLY A 93 34.45 18.17 -10.78
C GLY A 93 34.66 16.66 -10.72
N ILE A 94 33.69 16.01 -10.12
CA ILE A 94 33.55 14.57 -9.97
C ILE A 94 32.25 14.22 -10.68
N GLN A 95 32.33 13.33 -11.68
CA GLN A 95 31.16 12.71 -12.29
C GLN A 95 31.36 11.21 -12.40
N GLN A 96 30.44 10.45 -11.80
CA GLN A 96 30.49 8.99 -11.84
C GLN A 96 29.08 8.39 -11.71
N ALA A 97 28.83 7.33 -12.47
CA ALA A 97 27.65 6.50 -12.32
C ALA A 97 27.86 5.52 -11.15
N ILE A 98 26.98 5.57 -10.13
CA ILE A 98 27.18 4.87 -8.85
C ILE A 98 25.96 4.01 -8.52
N LYS A 99 26.19 2.76 -8.17
CA LYS A 99 25.16 1.89 -7.58
C LYS A 99 24.98 2.29 -6.12
N MET A 100 23.76 2.62 -5.73
CA MET A 100 23.46 3.06 -4.37
C MET A 100 22.68 1.97 -3.63
N ASN A 101 23.32 0.84 -3.32
CA ASN A 101 22.65 -0.34 -2.76
C ASN A 101 22.36 -0.26 -1.26
N GLU A 102 22.88 0.78 -0.59
CA GLU A 102 22.77 0.96 0.85
C GLU A 102 21.88 2.17 1.19
N PRO A 103 21.22 2.20 2.36
CA PRO A 103 20.30 3.29 2.70
C PRO A 103 20.99 4.63 2.96
N VAL A 104 22.27 4.59 3.33
CA VAL A 104 23.05 5.78 3.66
C VAL A 104 24.44 5.65 3.04
N PHE A 105 24.89 6.74 2.42
CA PHE A 105 26.27 6.92 1.97
C PHE A 105 26.83 8.18 2.61
N LYS A 106 28.16 8.22 2.78
CA LYS A 106 28.88 9.42 3.18
C LYS A 106 29.78 9.88 2.05
N PHE A 107 29.66 11.14 1.65
CA PHE A 107 30.58 11.78 0.72
C PHE A 107 31.70 12.46 1.50
N GLY A 108 32.93 12.25 1.11
CA GLY A 108 34.09 12.78 1.81
C GLY A 108 35.37 12.65 0.99
N PHE A 109 36.50 12.82 1.66
CA PHE A 109 37.81 12.54 1.06
C PHE A 109 38.75 11.90 2.05
N HIS A 110 39.71 11.16 1.51
CA HIS A 110 40.81 10.56 2.26
C HIS A 110 42.07 11.42 2.13
N TYR A 111 42.73 11.67 3.25
CA TYR A 111 43.99 12.42 3.32
C TYR A 111 44.84 11.93 4.48
N ASN A 112 46.13 11.69 4.22
CA ASN A 112 47.12 11.25 5.22
C ASN A 112 46.66 10.05 6.08
N GLY A 113 46.05 9.04 5.47
CA GLY A 113 45.59 7.85 6.19
C GLY A 113 44.28 8.02 6.96
N GLN A 114 43.63 9.18 6.87
CA GLN A 114 42.37 9.48 7.57
C GLN A 114 41.25 9.87 6.60
N ASP A 115 40.04 9.46 6.95
CA ASP A 115 38.80 9.78 6.24
C ASP A 115 38.13 11.01 6.86
N TYR A 116 37.67 11.93 6.01
CA TYR A 116 36.93 13.13 6.39
C TYR A 116 35.55 13.10 5.70
N ASP A 117 34.52 12.72 6.46
CA ASP A 117 33.15 12.65 5.99
C ASP A 117 32.54 14.07 5.94
N LEU A 118 32.18 14.56 4.75
CA LEU A 118 31.69 15.92 4.52
C LEU A 118 30.17 16.01 4.45
N ALA A 119 29.52 14.98 3.91
CA ALA A 119 28.07 14.93 3.75
C ALA A 119 27.54 13.53 4.01
N ARG A 120 26.29 13.46 4.48
CA ARG A 120 25.50 12.24 4.55
C ARG A 120 24.43 12.28 3.47
N ILE A 121 24.40 11.25 2.64
CA ILE A 121 23.39 11.05 1.59
C ILE A 121 22.48 9.91 2.05
N SER A 122 21.20 10.19 2.25
CA SER A 122 20.22 9.20 2.70
C SER A 122 19.17 8.93 1.61
N ILE A 123 18.86 7.65 1.40
CA ILE A 123 17.76 7.23 0.52
C ILE A 123 16.51 7.04 1.37
N ILE A 124 15.52 7.88 1.12
CA ILE A 124 14.28 7.94 1.87
C ILE A 124 13.16 7.33 1.02
N GLY A 125 12.39 6.45 1.64
CA GLY A 125 11.17 5.87 1.10
C GLY A 125 10.09 6.91 0.77
N THR A 126 9.06 6.53 0.02
CA THR A 126 7.93 7.44 -0.28
C THR A 126 6.98 7.67 0.90
N LEU A 127 7.10 6.91 1.99
CA LEU A 127 6.26 7.01 3.17
C LEU A 127 7.11 6.90 4.42
N ASP A 128 6.73 7.63 5.45
CA ASP A 128 7.23 7.38 6.80
C ASP A 128 6.69 6.02 7.25
N ILE A 129 7.59 5.11 7.61
CA ILE A 129 7.27 3.77 8.10
C ILE A 129 7.75 3.68 9.54
N LEU A 130 6.85 3.29 10.45
CA LEU A 130 7.23 2.98 11.82
C LEU A 130 7.85 1.58 11.84
N LYS A 131 9.03 1.45 12.43
CA LYS A 131 9.69 0.15 12.65
C LYS A 131 9.35 -0.32 14.06
N GLY A 132 8.67 -1.45 14.15
CA GLY A 132 8.49 -2.19 15.39
C GLY A 132 9.64 -3.19 15.63
N PRO A 133 9.65 -3.88 16.78
CA PRO A 133 10.57 -4.98 17.03
C PRO A 133 10.48 -6.08 15.96
N GLU A 134 11.51 -6.92 15.84
CA GLU A 134 11.52 -8.13 15.01
C GLU A 134 11.14 -7.93 13.52
N GLY A 135 11.45 -6.75 12.98
CA GLY A 135 11.23 -6.41 11.58
C GLY A 135 9.77 -6.13 11.21
N TRP A 136 8.89 -5.89 12.20
CA TRP A 136 7.53 -5.42 11.92
C TRP A 136 7.55 -3.99 11.38
N LEU A 137 6.85 -3.76 10.27
CA LEU A 137 6.68 -2.42 9.69
C LEU A 137 5.26 -1.94 9.91
N PHE A 138 5.04 -0.69 10.29
CA PHE A 138 3.71 -0.11 10.44
C PHE A 138 3.59 1.17 9.64
N LEU A 139 2.36 1.46 9.21
CA LEU A 139 2.07 2.68 8.49
C LEU A 139 2.24 3.89 9.42
N ASN A 140 2.96 4.92 8.97
CA ASN A 140 2.99 6.22 9.64
C ASN A 140 2.38 7.29 8.74
N ASN A 141 1.93 8.39 9.34
CA ASN A 141 1.61 9.64 8.65
C ASN A 141 0.64 9.47 7.45
N ASP A 142 -0.33 8.57 7.56
CA ASP A 142 -1.34 8.38 6.52
C ASP A 142 -2.45 9.42 6.61
N SER A 143 -3.15 9.66 5.50
CA SER A 143 -4.21 10.68 5.42
C SER A 143 -5.43 10.41 6.32
N ASN A 144 -5.54 9.23 6.92
CA ASN A 144 -6.58 8.91 7.90
C ASN A 144 -6.08 9.00 9.35
N GLY A 145 -4.80 9.27 9.59
CA GLY A 145 -4.24 9.44 10.94
C GLY A 145 -4.36 8.19 11.80
N SER A 146 -3.95 7.02 11.27
CA SER A 146 -4.03 5.73 11.94
C SER A 146 -3.37 5.71 13.33
N VAL A 147 -2.21 6.37 13.48
CA VAL A 147 -1.52 6.53 14.78
C VAL A 147 -2.43 7.21 15.81
N ASP A 148 -3.05 8.34 15.46
CA ASP A 148 -3.94 9.07 16.36
C ASP A 148 -5.22 8.29 16.66
N GLN A 149 -5.72 7.51 15.69
CA GLN A 149 -6.86 6.63 15.92
C GLN A 149 -6.51 5.54 16.94
N TYR A 150 -5.34 4.92 16.82
CA TYR A 150 -4.87 3.88 17.73
C TYR A 150 -4.60 4.42 19.14
N GLN A 151 -3.98 5.60 19.25
CA GLN A 151 -3.72 6.26 20.53
C GLN A 151 -4.99 6.88 21.17
N GLY A 152 -6.13 6.84 20.47
CA GLY A 152 -7.39 7.44 20.93
C GLY A 152 -7.41 8.97 20.90
N LYS A 153 -6.44 9.60 20.23
CA LYS A 153 -6.37 11.05 20.01
C LYS A 153 -7.33 11.52 18.92
N ARG A 154 -7.66 10.64 17.97
CA ARG A 154 -8.63 10.88 16.91
C ARG A 154 -9.87 10.03 17.12
N LEU A 155 -10.97 10.68 17.51
CA LEU A 155 -12.30 10.08 17.63
C LEU A 155 -13.25 10.63 16.56
N LEU A 156 -14.40 9.97 16.38
CA LEU A 156 -15.45 10.50 15.53
C LEU A 156 -16.04 11.78 16.13
N SER A 157 -16.14 12.84 15.33
CA SER A 157 -16.92 14.02 15.69
C SER A 157 -18.43 13.71 15.70
N TRP A 158 -19.23 14.59 16.31
CA TRP A 158 -20.69 14.41 16.35
C TRP A 158 -21.33 14.26 14.95
N PRO A 159 -21.00 15.09 13.93
CA PRO A 159 -21.54 14.90 12.59
C PRO A 159 -21.19 13.54 11.97
N LEU A 160 -19.98 13.04 12.19
CA LEU A 160 -19.56 11.74 11.66
C LEU A 160 -20.30 10.58 12.36
N ARG A 161 -20.56 10.69 13.66
CA ARG A 161 -21.41 9.71 14.38
C ARG A 161 -22.83 9.71 13.82
N VAL A 162 -23.43 10.88 13.58
CA VAL A 162 -24.77 11.00 12.97
C VAL A 162 -24.80 10.34 11.58
N ALA A 163 -23.78 10.57 10.77
CA ALA A 163 -23.67 9.94 9.45
C ALA A 163 -23.57 8.40 9.53
N TRP A 164 -22.80 7.86 10.48
CA TRP A 164 -22.76 6.41 10.74
C TRP A 164 -24.11 5.86 11.22
N HIS A 165 -24.82 6.56 12.10
CA HIS A 165 -26.19 6.17 12.48
C HIS A 165 -27.12 6.12 11.27
N TRP A 166 -27.04 7.13 10.39
CA TRP A 166 -27.85 7.16 9.16
C TRP A 166 -27.50 6.00 8.23
N TYR A 167 -26.21 5.72 8.06
CA TYR A 167 -25.72 4.62 7.22
C TYR A 167 -26.25 3.27 7.70
N PHE A 168 -26.05 2.90 8.97
CA PHE A 168 -26.51 1.60 9.48
C PHE A 168 -28.04 1.50 9.51
N ARG A 169 -28.75 2.58 9.83
CA ARG A 169 -30.22 2.61 9.73
C ARG A 169 -30.68 2.31 8.30
N THR A 170 -30.00 2.88 7.30
CA THR A 170 -30.32 2.67 5.88
C THR A 170 -29.97 1.26 5.43
N LEU A 171 -28.83 0.73 5.88
CA LEU A 171 -28.38 -0.62 5.60
C LEU A 171 -29.35 -1.68 6.13
N VAL A 172 -29.79 -1.55 7.38
CA VAL A 172 -30.78 -2.45 7.98
C VAL A 172 -32.11 -2.38 7.22
N LYS A 173 -32.53 -1.19 6.76
CA LYS A 173 -33.72 -1.04 5.92
C LYS A 173 -33.56 -1.73 4.57
N LEU A 174 -32.41 -1.59 3.91
CA LEU A 174 -32.11 -2.28 2.65
C LEU A 174 -32.20 -3.79 2.85
N SER A 175 -31.46 -4.32 3.83
CA SER A 175 -31.42 -5.75 4.14
C SER A 175 -32.82 -6.33 4.40
N LYS A 176 -33.64 -5.65 5.22
CA LYS A 176 -35.01 -6.10 5.52
C LYS A 176 -35.95 -6.03 4.30
N ARG A 177 -35.94 -4.92 3.57
CA ARG A 177 -36.84 -4.72 2.40
C ARG A 177 -36.53 -5.69 1.27
N ALA A 178 -35.25 -5.95 1.01
CA ALA A 178 -34.80 -6.85 -0.05
C ALA A 178 -34.70 -8.32 0.42
N ARG A 179 -34.98 -8.62 1.70
CA ARG A 179 -34.71 -9.94 2.32
C ARG A 179 -33.29 -10.43 2.03
N LEU A 180 -32.32 -9.51 2.09
CA LEU A 180 -30.94 -9.71 1.71
C LEU A 180 -30.06 -9.84 2.96
N PRO A 181 -29.61 -11.05 3.34
CA PRO A 181 -28.67 -11.23 4.44
C PRO A 181 -27.42 -10.40 4.21
N THR A 182 -27.14 -9.49 5.14
CA THR A 182 -26.11 -8.47 4.99
C THR A 182 -25.19 -8.40 6.20
N VAL A 183 -23.88 -8.49 5.97
CA VAL A 183 -22.86 -8.38 7.01
C VAL A 183 -21.95 -7.20 6.73
N PHE A 184 -21.67 -6.40 7.77
CA PHE A 184 -20.63 -5.39 7.75
C PHE A 184 -19.36 -5.98 8.38
N LEU A 185 -18.27 -6.05 7.62
CA LEU A 185 -16.97 -6.54 8.04
C LEU A 185 -16.02 -5.36 8.21
N ILE A 186 -15.45 -5.23 9.41
CA ILE A 186 -14.35 -4.31 9.67
C ILE A 186 -13.07 -5.15 9.71
N ALA A 187 -12.19 -4.96 8.72
CA ALA A 187 -10.84 -5.49 8.79
C ALA A 187 -10.06 -4.66 9.82
N PRO A 188 -9.61 -5.24 10.95
CA PRO A 188 -8.86 -4.50 11.95
C PRO A 188 -7.60 -3.89 11.34
N SER A 189 -7.17 -2.72 11.83
CA SER A 189 -5.84 -2.24 11.50
C SER A 189 -4.79 -3.12 12.17
N LYS A 190 -3.62 -3.28 11.54
CA LYS A 190 -2.56 -4.17 12.00
C LYS A 190 -2.13 -3.88 13.44
N GLU A 191 -1.91 -2.60 13.74
CA GLU A 191 -1.55 -2.10 15.06
C GLU A 191 -2.56 -2.46 16.15
N MET A 192 -3.84 -2.66 15.81
CA MET A 192 -4.85 -3.11 16.77
C MET A 192 -4.71 -4.59 17.11
N VAL A 193 -4.17 -5.41 16.21
CA VAL A 193 -4.09 -6.86 16.38
C VAL A 193 -2.77 -7.26 16.99
N VAL A 194 -1.66 -6.82 16.40
CA VAL A 194 -0.28 -7.11 16.82
C VAL A 194 0.31 -5.93 17.61
N SER A 195 -0.46 -5.46 18.59
CA SER A 195 -0.16 -4.26 19.39
C SER A 195 1.14 -4.35 20.18
N GLU A 196 1.56 -5.56 20.54
CA GLU A 196 2.79 -5.88 21.25
C GLU A 196 4.05 -5.53 20.44
N PHE A 197 3.95 -5.45 19.12
CA PHE A 197 5.05 -5.03 18.24
C PHE A 197 4.93 -3.55 17.81
N TYR A 198 3.91 -2.83 18.27
CA TYR A 198 3.66 -1.46 17.86
C TYR A 198 4.29 -0.45 18.84
N PRO A 199 5.05 0.57 18.37
CA PRO A 199 5.81 1.47 19.25
C PRO A 199 4.96 2.48 20.04
N HIS A 200 3.65 2.49 19.83
CA HIS A 200 2.74 3.41 20.51
C HIS A 200 1.83 2.66 21.49
N GLN A 201 1.43 3.35 22.55
CA GLN A 201 0.44 2.83 23.50
C GLN A 201 -0.97 2.98 22.94
N LYS A 202 -1.79 1.96 23.17
CA LYS A 202 -3.20 1.94 22.74
C LYS A 202 -4.03 2.88 23.60
N GLY A 203 -4.87 3.69 22.97
CA GLY A 203 -5.88 4.48 23.66
C GLY A 203 -7.04 3.63 24.18
N GLN A 204 -7.78 4.17 25.15
CA GLN A 204 -8.98 3.50 25.69
C GLN A 204 -10.11 3.40 24.66
N ASN A 205 -10.26 4.43 23.83
CA ASN A 205 -11.31 4.56 22.84
C ASN A 205 -10.71 4.78 21.45
N SER A 206 -11.43 4.33 20.42
CA SER A 206 -11.05 4.45 19.02
C SER A 206 -12.28 4.61 18.12
N PRO A 207 -12.13 5.15 16.90
CA PRO A 207 -13.24 5.25 15.95
C PRO A 207 -13.89 3.90 15.65
N VAL A 208 -13.11 2.82 15.57
CA VAL A 208 -13.63 1.48 15.31
C VAL A 208 -14.57 1.00 16.42
N GLN A 209 -14.23 1.22 17.69
CA GLN A 209 -15.12 0.89 18.81
C GLN A 209 -16.41 1.72 18.76
N GLN A 210 -16.33 3.01 18.41
CA GLN A 210 -17.50 3.87 18.25
C GLN A 210 -18.42 3.37 17.12
N VAL A 211 -17.86 3.05 15.94
CA VAL A 211 -18.64 2.49 14.82
C VAL A 211 -19.26 1.15 15.18
N CYS A 212 -18.52 0.27 15.86
CA CYS A 212 -19.05 -1.01 16.32
C CYS A 212 -20.25 -0.81 17.28
N GLY A 213 -20.15 0.15 18.20
CA GLY A 213 -21.26 0.52 19.10
C GLY A 213 -22.50 0.99 18.33
N ILE A 214 -22.32 1.87 17.35
CA ILE A 214 -23.41 2.38 16.51
C ILE A 214 -24.05 1.25 15.68
N ALA A 215 -23.25 0.37 15.07
CA ALA A 215 -23.77 -0.75 14.30
C ALA A 215 -24.64 -1.69 15.16
N ARG A 216 -24.16 -2.00 16.39
CA ARG A 216 -24.89 -2.81 17.36
C ARG A 216 -26.20 -2.16 17.79
N SER A 217 -26.24 -0.84 18.01
CA SER A 217 -27.48 -0.15 18.40
C SER A 217 -28.58 -0.22 17.33
N HIS A 218 -28.22 -0.46 16.07
CA HIS A 218 -29.17 -0.69 14.98
C HIS A 218 -29.47 -2.18 14.71
N GLY A 219 -28.85 -3.10 15.46
CA GLY A 219 -28.97 -4.53 15.23
C GLY A 219 -28.35 -5.00 13.91
N GLN A 220 -27.38 -4.25 13.36
CA GLN A 220 -26.69 -4.64 12.13
C GLN A 220 -25.75 -5.83 12.40
N PRO A 221 -25.85 -6.94 11.64
CA PRO A 221 -24.83 -7.99 11.67
C PRO A 221 -23.45 -7.42 11.34
N LEU A 222 -22.53 -7.54 12.30
CA LEU A 222 -21.19 -6.97 12.29
C LEU A 222 -20.14 -8.04 12.60
N VAL A 223 -19.04 -8.02 11.86
CA VAL A 223 -17.82 -8.80 12.14
C VAL A 223 -16.65 -7.83 12.36
N TYR A 224 -16.02 -7.91 13.53
CA TYR A 224 -14.79 -7.21 13.86
C TYR A 224 -13.87 -8.18 14.62
N PRO A 225 -12.99 -8.92 13.92
CA PRO A 225 -12.32 -10.09 14.48
C PRO A 225 -11.02 -9.75 15.22
N GLU A 226 -10.88 -8.56 15.82
CA GLU A 226 -9.62 -8.15 16.50
C GLU A 226 -9.13 -9.18 17.52
N SER A 227 -10.00 -9.59 18.43
CA SER A 227 -9.66 -10.53 19.51
C SER A 227 -9.30 -11.91 18.97
N LEU A 228 -10.05 -12.39 17.97
CA LEU A 228 -9.77 -13.65 17.29
C LEU A 228 -8.39 -13.59 16.63
N LEU A 229 -8.14 -12.57 15.81
CA LEU A 229 -6.91 -12.46 15.04
C LEU A 229 -5.66 -12.29 15.92
N ARG A 230 -5.78 -11.71 17.12
CA ARG A 230 -4.64 -11.49 18.03
C ARG A 230 -4.01 -12.80 18.53
N VAL A 231 -4.83 -13.82 18.75
CA VAL A 231 -4.39 -15.08 19.40
C VAL A 231 -4.20 -16.23 18.42
N MET A 232 -4.26 -15.95 17.12
CA MET A 232 -4.21 -16.98 16.07
C MET A 232 -2.79 -17.40 15.71
N GLU A 233 -2.62 -18.70 15.49
CA GLU A 233 -1.50 -19.29 14.78
C GLU A 233 -1.98 -20.07 13.52
N PRO A 234 -1.29 -19.97 12.37
CA PRO A 234 -0.18 -19.05 12.10
C PRO A 234 -0.65 -17.59 12.14
N ARG A 235 0.30 -16.67 12.35
CA ARG A 235 0.04 -15.22 12.49
C ARG A 235 -1.01 -14.67 11.51
N SER A 236 -1.87 -13.80 12.02
CA SER A 236 -3.00 -13.23 11.26
C SER A 236 -2.63 -12.03 10.39
N PHE A 237 -1.45 -11.41 10.58
CA PHE A 237 -0.97 -10.26 9.81
C PHE A 237 0.42 -10.46 9.25
N ARG A 238 0.68 -9.76 8.14
CA ARG A 238 1.96 -9.75 7.45
C ARG A 238 2.92 -8.77 8.12
N LYS A 239 4.21 -9.14 8.23
CA LYS A 239 5.22 -8.29 8.90
C LYS A 239 5.48 -6.99 8.12
N GLY A 240 5.75 -7.13 6.81
CA GLY A 240 6.06 -6.01 5.91
C GLY A 240 4.87 -5.41 5.16
N ASP A 241 3.62 -5.65 5.57
CA ASP A 241 2.43 -5.22 4.83
C ASP A 241 1.28 -4.73 5.75
N THR A 242 0.40 -3.84 5.29
CA THR A 242 -0.73 -3.33 6.08
C THR A 242 -1.92 -4.29 6.20
N HIS A 243 -1.96 -5.35 5.40
CA HIS A 243 -3.09 -6.28 5.32
C HIS A 243 -2.85 -7.54 6.16
N TRP A 244 -3.95 -8.24 6.45
CA TRP A 244 -3.89 -9.56 7.07
C TRP A 244 -3.15 -10.58 6.18
N ALA A 245 -2.59 -11.61 6.82
CA ALA A 245 -2.11 -12.80 6.14
C ALA A 245 -3.30 -13.66 5.66
N LEU A 246 -3.02 -14.70 4.87
CA LEU A 246 -4.06 -15.59 4.37
C LEU A 246 -4.84 -16.28 5.50
N ALA A 247 -4.19 -16.61 6.62
CA ALA A 247 -4.84 -17.19 7.79
C ALA A 247 -5.84 -16.22 8.43
N GLY A 248 -5.46 -14.94 8.60
CA GLY A 248 -6.36 -13.90 9.11
C GLY A 248 -7.54 -13.63 8.17
N ALA A 249 -7.29 -13.60 6.86
CA ALA A 249 -8.34 -13.46 5.85
C ALA A 249 -9.34 -14.62 5.90
N ARG A 250 -8.86 -15.86 6.06
CA ARG A 250 -9.69 -17.07 6.21
C ARG A 250 -10.60 -16.98 7.43
N ALA A 251 -10.04 -16.63 8.58
CA ALA A 251 -10.80 -16.53 9.83
C ALA A 251 -11.87 -15.44 9.78
N ALA A 252 -11.50 -14.24 9.30
CA ALA A 252 -12.46 -13.16 9.11
C ALA A 252 -13.60 -13.55 8.15
N TRP A 253 -13.28 -14.31 7.10
CA TRP A 253 -14.28 -14.80 6.16
C TRP A 253 -15.23 -15.83 6.79
N LEU A 254 -14.72 -16.81 7.54
CA LEU A 254 -15.56 -17.79 8.23
C LEU A 254 -16.52 -17.12 9.22
N ASP A 255 -16.07 -16.09 9.95
CA ASP A 255 -16.95 -15.27 10.80
C ASP A 255 -18.05 -14.58 9.99
N CYS A 256 -17.74 -14.05 8.80
CA CYS A 256 -18.74 -13.49 7.89
C CYS A 256 -19.76 -14.53 7.44
N VAL A 257 -19.33 -15.72 7.03
CA VAL A 257 -20.24 -16.81 6.61
C VAL A 257 -21.17 -17.21 7.76
N ALA A 258 -20.63 -17.35 8.97
CA ALA A 258 -21.43 -17.63 10.16
C ALA A 258 -22.50 -16.55 10.38
N LYS A 259 -22.11 -15.28 10.22
CA LYS A 259 -22.98 -14.12 10.43
C LYS A 259 -24.01 -13.92 9.31
N LEU A 260 -23.74 -14.45 8.12
CA LEU A 260 -24.72 -14.57 7.03
C LEU A 260 -25.74 -15.70 7.26
N GLY A 261 -25.54 -16.55 8.27
CA GLY A 261 -26.43 -17.68 8.58
C GLY A 261 -26.16 -18.93 7.75
N LEU A 262 -24.97 -19.05 7.16
CA LEU A 262 -24.56 -20.15 6.30
C LEU A 262 -23.76 -21.22 7.07
N PRO A 263 -23.81 -22.50 6.66
CA PRO A 263 -23.12 -23.58 7.35
C PRO A 263 -21.60 -23.47 7.15
N LEU A 264 -20.86 -23.64 8.25
CA LEU A 264 -19.39 -23.50 8.23
C LEU A 264 -18.65 -24.80 7.89
N GLU A 265 -19.21 -25.96 8.24
CA GLU A 265 -18.49 -27.22 8.18
C GLU A 265 -17.96 -27.60 6.78
N PRO A 266 -18.71 -27.40 5.68
CA PRO A 266 -18.17 -27.65 4.34
C PRO A 266 -16.96 -26.76 4.02
N LEU A 267 -17.00 -25.49 4.43
CA LEU A 267 -15.89 -24.55 4.21
C LEU A 267 -14.69 -24.86 5.09
N LYS A 268 -14.90 -25.19 6.36
CA LYS A 268 -13.82 -25.61 7.25
C LYS A 268 -13.12 -26.85 6.69
N THR A 269 -13.89 -27.84 6.25
CA THR A 269 -13.35 -29.05 5.61
C THR A 269 -12.50 -28.69 4.38
N LEU A 270 -13.03 -27.85 3.49
CA LEU A 270 -12.33 -27.39 2.30
C LEU A 270 -11.07 -26.59 2.60
N PHE A 271 -11.09 -25.68 3.57
CA PHE A 271 -9.93 -24.83 3.87
C PHE A 271 -8.90 -25.48 4.79
N ASN A 272 -9.27 -26.58 5.46
CA ASN A 272 -8.32 -27.38 6.25
C ASN A 272 -7.49 -28.30 5.36
N SER A 273 -7.92 -28.61 4.13
CA SER A 273 -7.11 -29.34 3.15
C SER A 273 -6.17 -28.42 2.35
N ASP A 274 -6.20 -27.11 2.59
CA ASP A 274 -5.30 -26.15 1.94
C ASP A 274 -3.84 -26.41 2.34
N GLN A 275 -2.97 -26.40 1.34
CA GLN A 275 -1.52 -26.47 1.52
C GLN A 275 -0.92 -25.08 1.35
N TYR A 276 0.09 -24.79 2.18
CA TYR A 276 0.77 -23.50 2.17
C TYR A 276 2.29 -23.70 2.12
N GLU A 277 2.96 -22.76 1.48
CA GLU A 277 4.42 -22.68 1.42
C GLU A 277 4.86 -21.31 1.92
N GLU A 278 5.94 -21.26 2.69
CA GLU A 278 6.55 -19.99 3.06
C GLU A 278 7.40 -19.44 1.91
N ARG A 279 7.12 -18.21 1.46
CA ARG A 279 7.89 -17.54 0.42
C ARG A 279 8.26 -16.11 0.80
N PRO A 280 9.40 -15.58 0.34
CA PRO A 280 9.75 -14.17 0.52
C PRO A 280 8.73 -13.26 -0.18
N HIS A 281 7.94 -12.54 0.61
CA HIS A 281 6.90 -11.64 0.12
C HIS A 281 7.33 -10.18 0.29
N LEU A 282 7.16 -9.40 -0.78
CA LEU A 282 7.35 -7.96 -0.75
C LEU A 282 6.00 -7.28 -0.48
N GLY A 283 5.76 -6.93 0.78
CA GLY A 283 4.54 -6.26 1.21
C GLY A 283 4.47 -4.79 0.80
N ASP A 284 3.28 -4.19 0.92
CA ASP A 284 3.04 -2.79 0.57
C ASP A 284 3.93 -1.80 1.36
N LEU A 285 4.27 -2.06 2.63
CA LEU A 285 5.20 -1.27 3.43
C LEU A 285 6.66 -1.65 3.16
N GLY A 286 6.94 -2.94 2.94
CA GLY A 286 8.27 -3.44 2.60
C GLY A 286 8.80 -2.84 1.28
N ASN A 287 7.92 -2.55 0.33
CA ASN A 287 8.25 -1.85 -0.91
C ASN A 287 8.40 -0.32 -0.77
N LYS A 288 8.18 0.22 0.44
CA LYS A 288 8.22 1.66 0.73
C LYS A 288 9.45 2.07 1.51
N VAL A 289 10.24 1.12 1.99
CA VAL A 289 11.52 1.34 2.65
C VAL A 289 12.67 1.05 1.69
N TYR A 290 13.84 1.62 1.97
CA TYR A 290 15.06 1.32 1.22
C TYR A 290 16.14 0.72 2.13
N PRO A 291 16.83 -0.34 1.69
CA PRO A 291 16.44 -1.21 0.57
C PRO A 291 15.06 -1.87 0.83
N PRO A 292 14.33 -2.32 -0.22
CA PRO A 292 13.05 -2.99 -0.03
C PRO A 292 13.18 -4.23 0.86
N ILE A 293 12.28 -4.35 1.84
CA ILE A 293 12.29 -5.47 2.79
C ILE A 293 11.28 -6.53 2.36
N ARG A 294 11.73 -7.77 2.22
CA ARG A 294 10.88 -8.95 2.05
C ARG A 294 10.75 -9.68 3.37
N THR A 295 9.56 -10.15 3.68
CA THR A 295 9.29 -10.98 4.87
C THR A 295 8.76 -12.33 4.43
N PRO A 296 9.12 -13.44 5.09
CA PRO A 296 8.55 -14.74 4.76
C PRO A 296 7.04 -14.73 4.99
N GLU A 297 6.23 -15.19 4.05
CA GLU A 297 4.77 -15.27 4.18
C GLU A 297 4.25 -16.59 3.63
N LEU A 298 3.22 -17.15 4.28
CA LEU A 298 2.52 -18.33 3.80
C LEU A 298 1.68 -17.96 2.57
N VAL A 299 1.98 -18.60 1.44
CA VAL A 299 1.20 -18.51 0.20
C VAL A 299 0.43 -19.81 0.00
N LEU A 300 -0.80 -19.68 -0.52
CA LEU A 300 -1.65 -20.84 -0.83
C LEU A 300 -1.12 -21.55 -2.08
N LEU A 301 -0.96 -22.87 -2.00
CA LEU A 301 -0.56 -23.72 -3.11
C LEU A 301 -1.77 -24.24 -3.88
N GLY A 302 -1.60 -24.42 -5.20
CA GLY A 302 -2.60 -25.08 -6.05
C GLY A 302 -3.88 -24.28 -6.32
N TYR A 303 -4.09 -23.11 -5.70
CA TYR A 303 -5.30 -22.33 -5.90
C TYR A 303 -5.06 -20.82 -5.96
N SER A 304 -5.71 -20.15 -6.92
CA SER A 304 -5.78 -18.70 -7.01
C SER A 304 -7.15 -18.26 -7.49
N TYR A 305 -7.80 -17.33 -6.78
CA TYR A 305 -9.11 -16.81 -7.20
C TYR A 305 -9.09 -16.20 -8.60
N ARG A 306 -7.91 -15.79 -9.09
CA ARG A 306 -7.71 -15.21 -10.42
C ARG A 306 -8.07 -16.16 -11.56
N GLN A 307 -8.00 -17.48 -11.32
CA GLN A 307 -8.39 -18.49 -12.31
C GLN A 307 -9.90 -18.51 -12.58
N HIS A 308 -10.68 -17.93 -11.67
CA HIS A 308 -12.15 -17.87 -11.74
C HIS A 308 -12.66 -16.49 -12.16
N VAL A 309 -11.78 -15.52 -12.45
CA VAL A 309 -12.18 -14.19 -12.89
C VAL A 309 -12.71 -14.28 -14.31
N ILE A 310 -13.99 -13.94 -14.48
CA ILE A 310 -14.66 -13.89 -15.78
C ILE A 310 -14.83 -12.46 -16.30
N PHE A 311 -14.63 -11.45 -15.43
CA PHE A 311 -14.59 -10.05 -15.82
C PHE A 311 -13.83 -9.21 -14.77
N ASP A 312 -13.06 -8.24 -15.22
CA ASP A 312 -12.38 -7.24 -14.39
C ASP A 312 -12.25 -5.96 -15.22
N ASN A 313 -12.77 -4.83 -14.72
CA ASN A 313 -12.60 -3.55 -15.42
C ASN A 313 -11.18 -2.95 -15.22
N HIS A 314 -10.33 -3.62 -14.45
CA HIS A 314 -8.90 -3.33 -14.25
C HIS A 314 -8.57 -1.93 -13.68
N LEU A 315 -9.58 -1.16 -13.26
CA LEU A 315 -9.37 0.11 -12.59
C LEU A 315 -8.64 -0.07 -11.26
N PRO A 316 -7.77 0.88 -10.84
CA PRO A 316 -7.09 0.78 -9.56
C PRO A 316 -7.97 1.29 -8.40
N ASN A 317 -8.14 0.48 -7.37
CA ASN A 317 -8.90 0.79 -6.14
C ASN A 317 -10.36 1.19 -6.44
N PHE A 318 -10.82 2.32 -5.90
CA PHE A 318 -12.19 2.83 -6.06
C PHE A 318 -12.65 2.86 -7.52
N GLY A 319 -13.84 2.30 -7.78
CA GLY A 319 -14.40 2.09 -9.12
C GLY A 319 -14.06 0.74 -9.75
N ARG A 320 -13.14 -0.04 -9.17
CA ARG A 320 -12.86 -1.38 -9.70
C ARG A 320 -14.03 -2.32 -9.45
N VAL A 321 -14.43 -3.03 -10.51
CA VAL A 321 -15.40 -4.11 -10.46
C VAL A 321 -14.76 -5.38 -11.00
N LEU A 322 -14.82 -6.45 -10.22
CA LEU A 322 -14.30 -7.77 -10.55
C LEU A 322 -15.39 -8.80 -10.32
N VAL A 323 -15.58 -9.70 -11.28
CA VAL A 323 -16.58 -10.76 -11.24
C VAL A 323 -15.92 -12.11 -11.42
N THR A 324 -16.28 -13.05 -10.55
CA THR A 324 -15.80 -14.43 -10.64
C THR A 324 -16.94 -15.42 -10.78
N HIS A 325 -16.68 -16.51 -11.50
CA HIS A 325 -17.53 -17.69 -11.54
C HIS A 325 -16.73 -18.94 -11.16
N ASN A 326 -17.22 -19.70 -10.19
CA ASN A 326 -16.65 -20.98 -9.77
C ASN A 326 -17.74 -22.05 -9.65
N SER A 327 -17.80 -22.96 -10.65
CA SER A 327 -18.75 -24.06 -10.67
C SER A 327 -18.58 -25.02 -9.49
N GLU A 328 -17.40 -25.08 -8.87
CA GLU A 328 -17.07 -25.98 -7.76
C GLU A 328 -17.30 -25.34 -6.38
N ALA A 329 -17.77 -24.10 -6.32
CA ALA A 329 -18.00 -23.43 -5.04
C ALA A 329 -19.04 -24.16 -4.17
N VAL A 330 -18.87 -24.08 -2.85
CA VAL A 330 -19.74 -24.75 -1.87
C VAL A 330 -21.19 -24.30 -1.97
N PHE A 331 -21.43 -22.99 -2.10
CA PHE A 331 -22.75 -22.41 -2.26
C PHE A 331 -23.00 -22.00 -3.71
N LYS A 332 -24.04 -22.54 -4.32
CA LYS A 332 -24.52 -22.14 -5.66
C LYS A 332 -25.35 -20.86 -5.56
N LYS A 333 -24.68 -19.79 -5.12
CA LYS A 333 -25.27 -18.52 -4.70
C LYS A 333 -24.41 -17.36 -5.17
N ARG A 334 -25.04 -16.19 -5.33
CA ARG A 334 -24.39 -14.95 -5.72
C ARG A 334 -24.10 -14.07 -4.52
N LEU A 335 -22.85 -13.66 -4.37
CA LEU A 335 -22.39 -12.73 -3.36
C LEU A 335 -21.99 -11.41 -3.99
N LEU A 336 -22.53 -10.30 -3.47
CA LEU A 336 -22.04 -8.96 -3.75
C LEU A 336 -21.16 -8.47 -2.60
N VAL A 337 -19.96 -7.99 -2.92
CA VAL A 337 -19.01 -7.44 -1.95
C VAL A 337 -18.68 -6.01 -2.31
N PHE A 338 -19.07 -5.06 -1.46
CA PHE A 338 -18.56 -3.68 -1.51
C PHE A 338 -17.39 -3.57 -0.52
N GLY A 339 -16.19 -3.83 -1.00
CA GLY A 339 -15.00 -4.03 -0.15
C GLY A 339 -13.85 -3.07 -0.42
N SER A 340 -12.73 -3.30 0.24
CA SER A 340 -11.49 -2.55 0.08
C SER A 340 -10.30 -3.48 -0.18
N SER A 341 -9.07 -2.98 -0.08
CA SER A 341 -7.86 -3.73 -0.37
C SER A 341 -7.68 -5.03 0.45
N SER A 342 -8.22 -5.09 1.67
CA SER A 342 -8.15 -6.31 2.50
C SER A 342 -8.97 -7.47 1.93
N CYS A 343 -9.98 -7.20 1.10
CA CYS A 343 -10.75 -8.26 0.45
C CYS A 343 -9.90 -9.08 -0.53
N TYR A 344 -8.85 -8.53 -1.15
CA TYR A 344 -8.12 -9.26 -2.20
C TYR A 344 -7.47 -10.56 -1.71
N SER A 345 -6.92 -10.60 -0.50
CA SER A 345 -6.43 -11.83 0.11
C SER A 345 -7.56 -12.74 0.60
N MET A 346 -8.73 -12.16 0.92
CA MET A 346 -9.94 -12.90 1.30
C MET A 346 -10.59 -13.61 0.10
N LEU A 347 -10.44 -13.09 -1.12
CA LEU A 347 -11.06 -13.64 -2.34
C LEU A 347 -10.67 -15.11 -2.60
N HIS A 348 -9.50 -15.55 -2.15
CA HIS A 348 -9.12 -16.97 -2.22
C HIS A 348 -10.12 -17.90 -1.51
N TYR A 349 -10.78 -17.42 -0.45
CA TYR A 349 -11.78 -18.18 0.30
C TYR A 349 -13.20 -17.87 -0.17
N VAL A 350 -13.47 -16.60 -0.48
CA VAL A 350 -14.80 -16.14 -0.92
C VAL A 350 -15.24 -16.85 -2.20
N VAL A 351 -14.36 -16.93 -3.21
CA VAL A 351 -14.66 -17.53 -4.53
C VAL A 351 -14.85 -19.05 -4.46
N ARG A 352 -14.34 -19.71 -3.42
CA ARG A 352 -14.62 -21.12 -3.15
C ARG A 352 -15.89 -21.33 -2.34
N SER A 353 -16.38 -20.27 -1.70
CA SER A 353 -17.61 -20.31 -0.91
C SER A 353 -18.83 -20.05 -1.79
N PHE A 354 -18.75 -19.09 -2.73
CA PHE A 354 -19.87 -18.68 -3.57
C PHE A 354 -19.56 -18.88 -5.05
N ALA A 355 -20.51 -19.46 -5.78
CA ALA A 355 -20.36 -19.73 -7.21
C ALA A 355 -20.22 -18.46 -8.04
N GLU A 356 -20.89 -17.39 -7.64
CA GLU A 356 -20.80 -16.09 -8.31
C GLU A 356 -20.41 -15.02 -7.28
N VAL A 357 -19.33 -14.29 -7.55
CA VAL A 357 -18.89 -13.19 -6.68
C VAL A 357 -18.72 -11.94 -7.52
N VAL A 358 -19.43 -10.88 -7.15
CA VAL A 358 -19.25 -9.54 -7.68
C VAL A 358 -18.56 -8.71 -6.61
N PHE A 359 -17.31 -8.34 -6.85
CA PHE A 359 -16.53 -7.48 -5.98
C PHE A 359 -16.46 -6.06 -6.55
N VAL A 360 -16.86 -5.09 -5.75
CA VAL A 360 -16.72 -3.67 -6.01
C VAL A 360 -15.76 -3.09 -4.96
N HIS A 361 -14.67 -2.47 -5.42
CA HIS A 361 -13.79 -1.76 -4.51
C HIS A 361 -14.41 -0.39 -4.18
N SER A 362 -15.07 -0.28 -3.04
CA SER A 362 -15.74 0.94 -2.59
C SER A 362 -15.62 1.19 -1.07
N ALA A 363 -14.86 0.35 -0.35
CA ALA A 363 -14.65 0.38 1.10
C ALA A 363 -15.94 0.43 1.94
N GLY A 364 -16.98 -0.32 1.52
CA GLY A 364 -18.27 -0.38 2.19
C GLY A 364 -19.27 0.68 1.75
N ASN A 365 -18.91 1.59 0.83
CA ASN A 365 -19.89 2.45 0.18
C ASN A 365 -20.84 1.61 -0.69
N VAL A 366 -22.14 1.87 -0.58
CA VAL A 366 -23.20 1.04 -1.17
C VAL A 366 -23.88 1.79 -2.30
N ASP A 367 -23.90 1.18 -3.48
CA ASP A 367 -24.77 1.60 -4.57
C ASP A 367 -26.02 0.70 -4.57
N ALA A 368 -27.14 1.28 -4.13
CA ALA A 368 -28.40 0.54 -4.05
C ALA A 368 -28.96 0.18 -5.44
N SER A 369 -28.66 0.96 -6.47
CA SER A 369 -29.07 0.66 -7.84
C SER A 369 -28.26 -0.49 -8.43
N PHE A 370 -26.95 -0.47 -8.22
CA PHE A 370 -26.07 -1.58 -8.57
C PHE A 370 -26.42 -2.86 -7.82
N THR A 371 -26.78 -2.74 -6.53
CA THR A 371 -27.23 -3.90 -5.74
C THR A 371 -28.48 -4.54 -6.34
N ARG A 372 -29.44 -3.73 -6.82
CA ARG A 372 -30.62 -4.26 -7.53
C ARG A 372 -30.26 -4.86 -8.88
N LEU A 373 -29.29 -4.29 -9.59
CA LEU A 373 -28.83 -4.81 -10.88
C LEU A 373 -28.17 -6.19 -10.74
N VAL A 374 -27.38 -6.38 -9.68
CA VAL A 374 -26.66 -7.63 -9.42
C VAL A 374 -27.59 -8.74 -8.91
N GLU A 375 -28.70 -8.39 -8.26
CA GLU A 375 -29.62 -9.35 -7.60
C GLU A 375 -28.88 -10.40 -6.74
N PRO A 376 -28.07 -9.99 -5.75
CA PRO A 376 -27.30 -10.94 -4.96
C PRO A 376 -28.18 -11.72 -3.96
N ASP A 377 -27.78 -12.95 -3.65
CA ASP A 377 -28.35 -13.70 -2.53
C ASP A 377 -27.80 -13.18 -1.17
N TYR A 378 -26.56 -12.68 -1.16
CA TYR A 378 -25.86 -12.22 0.04
C TYR A 378 -25.09 -10.93 -0.21
N LEU A 379 -24.98 -10.09 0.82
CA LEU A 379 -24.24 -8.83 0.75
C LEU A 379 -23.19 -8.74 1.86
N VAL A 380 -21.94 -8.46 1.48
CA VAL A 380 -20.86 -8.17 2.42
C VAL A 380 -20.29 -6.78 2.14
N LEU A 381 -20.26 -5.95 3.17
CA LEU A 381 -19.67 -4.63 3.11
C LEU A 381 -18.37 -4.66 3.92
N GLN A 382 -17.23 -4.37 3.30
CA GLN A 382 -15.94 -4.45 3.97
C GLN A 382 -15.23 -3.09 3.96
N SER A 383 -14.85 -2.63 5.16
CA SER A 383 -13.99 -1.46 5.32
C SER A 383 -12.80 -1.79 6.22
N ASN A 384 -11.69 -1.08 6.02
CA ASN A 384 -10.53 -1.18 6.91
C ASN A 384 -10.75 -0.28 8.13
N GLY A 385 -10.32 -0.72 9.31
CA GLY A 385 -10.50 0.02 10.57
C GLY A 385 -10.04 1.48 10.47
N ARG A 386 -8.88 1.71 9.86
CA ARG A 386 -8.33 3.06 9.62
C ARG A 386 -9.20 3.97 8.75
N PHE A 387 -10.13 3.45 7.95
CA PHE A 387 -11.02 4.25 7.10
C PHE A 387 -12.30 4.70 7.81
N LEU A 388 -12.58 4.19 9.01
CA LEU A 388 -13.84 4.44 9.71
C LEU A 388 -14.02 5.88 10.22
N VAL A 389 -12.96 6.69 10.18
CA VAL A 389 -13.02 8.15 10.35
C VAL A 389 -13.77 8.86 9.23
N LYS A 390 -14.11 8.15 8.14
CA LYS A 390 -14.97 8.60 7.04
C LYS A 390 -16.18 7.66 6.93
N PRO A 391 -17.40 8.13 7.22
CA PRO A 391 -18.60 7.33 7.07
C PRO A 391 -18.79 6.81 5.66
N ALA A 392 -19.13 5.53 5.54
CA ALA A 392 -19.60 4.97 4.29
C ALA A 392 -20.96 5.59 3.90
N SER A 393 -21.27 5.56 2.61
CA SER A 393 -22.40 6.29 2.02
C SER A 393 -23.27 5.39 1.14
N PHE A 394 -24.56 5.70 1.15
CA PHE A 394 -25.57 5.19 0.20
C PHE A 394 -25.83 6.14 -0.98
N ARG A 395 -25.16 7.31 -1.00
CA ARG A 395 -25.15 8.22 -2.15
C ARG A 395 -24.10 7.82 -3.18
N TYR A 396 -23.35 6.77 -2.89
CA TYR A 396 -22.33 6.24 -3.75
C TYR A 396 -22.94 5.62 -5.01
N ARG A 397 -22.29 5.86 -6.15
CA ARG A 397 -22.61 5.20 -7.41
C ARG A 397 -21.35 4.62 -8.01
N VAL A 398 -21.41 3.36 -8.43
CA VAL A 398 -20.25 2.67 -9.02
C VAL A 398 -19.79 3.37 -10.30
N VAL A 399 -20.75 3.76 -11.15
CA VAL A 399 -20.45 4.40 -12.45
C VAL A 399 -19.74 5.75 -12.31
N ASP A 400 -20.13 6.56 -11.32
CA ASP A 400 -19.51 7.88 -11.10
C ASP A 400 -18.01 7.72 -10.76
N ASP A 401 -17.67 6.70 -9.96
CA ASP A 401 -16.30 6.37 -9.59
C ASP A 401 -15.49 5.79 -10.77
N VAL A 402 -16.11 4.94 -11.58
CA VAL A 402 -15.52 4.38 -12.82
C VAL A 402 -15.14 5.53 -13.76
N GLN A 403 -16.09 6.43 -14.04
CA GLN A 403 -15.89 7.58 -14.93
C GLN A 403 -14.83 8.54 -14.38
N ALA A 404 -14.96 8.95 -13.12
CA ALA A 404 -14.01 9.86 -12.49
C ALA A 404 -12.60 9.27 -12.40
N LYS A 405 -12.48 7.94 -12.25
CA LYS A 405 -11.18 7.27 -12.28
C LYS A 405 -10.61 7.28 -13.70
N TRP A 406 -11.39 6.88 -14.70
CA TRP A 406 -10.96 6.81 -16.09
C TRP A 406 -10.39 8.15 -16.60
N GLN A 407 -11.07 9.25 -16.31
CA GLN A 407 -10.66 10.60 -16.69
C GLN A 407 -9.33 11.06 -16.04
N ARG A 408 -8.92 10.44 -14.92
CA ARG A 408 -7.67 10.78 -14.22
C ARG A 408 -6.48 9.93 -14.66
N LEU A 409 -6.71 8.87 -15.42
CA LEU A 409 -5.66 7.99 -15.91
C LEU A 409 -4.90 8.66 -17.05
N SER A 410 -3.60 8.41 -17.12
CA SER A 410 -2.80 8.78 -18.28
C SER A 410 -3.22 7.95 -19.52
N PRO A 411 -2.97 8.45 -20.75
CA PRO A 411 -3.25 7.68 -21.97
C PRO A 411 -2.61 6.29 -21.98
N LYS A 412 -1.41 6.15 -21.39
CA LYS A 412 -0.73 4.86 -21.25
C LYS A 412 -1.48 3.89 -20.32
N GLU A 413 -2.00 4.38 -19.20
CA GLU A 413 -2.80 3.56 -18.27
C GLU A 413 -4.16 3.18 -18.88
N GLN A 414 -4.80 4.11 -19.59
CA GLN A 414 -6.04 3.85 -20.32
C GLN A 414 -5.84 2.77 -21.38
N ALA A 415 -4.80 2.87 -22.21
CA ALA A 415 -4.47 1.86 -23.22
C ALA A 415 -4.21 0.49 -22.59
N TYR A 416 -3.47 0.43 -21.50
CA TYR A 416 -3.23 -0.81 -20.76
C TYR A 416 -4.54 -1.42 -20.23
N ILE A 417 -5.41 -0.62 -19.60
CA ILE A 417 -6.70 -1.10 -19.09
C ILE A 417 -7.60 -1.60 -20.23
N GLN A 418 -7.63 -0.88 -21.36
CA GLN A 418 -8.39 -1.30 -22.54
C GLN A 418 -7.89 -2.65 -23.08
N GLU A 419 -6.58 -2.84 -23.18
CA GLU A 419 -5.98 -4.11 -23.59
C GLU A 419 -6.36 -5.25 -22.65
N GLN A 420 -6.36 -5.02 -21.33
CA GLN A 420 -6.76 -6.02 -20.36
C GLN A 420 -8.26 -6.34 -20.44
N ALA A 421 -9.12 -5.32 -20.62
CA ALA A 421 -10.56 -5.49 -20.73
C ALA A 421 -10.95 -6.34 -21.96
N ASN A 422 -10.22 -6.21 -23.07
CA ASN A 422 -10.42 -7.02 -24.29
C ASN A 422 -10.23 -8.53 -24.08
N ARG A 423 -9.68 -8.97 -22.93
CA ARG A 423 -9.57 -10.39 -22.57
C ARG A 423 -10.90 -11.03 -22.16
N TYR A 424 -11.94 -10.22 -21.95
CA TYR A 424 -13.28 -10.66 -21.53
C TYR A 424 -14.34 -10.26 -22.59
N PRO A 425 -14.37 -10.93 -23.75
CA PRO A 425 -15.31 -10.60 -24.81
C PRO A 425 -16.76 -10.80 -24.32
N LEU A 426 -17.62 -9.81 -24.59
CA LEU A 426 -19.01 -9.76 -24.12
C LEU A 426 -19.81 -11.00 -24.52
N GLU A 427 -19.55 -11.57 -25.69
CA GLU A 427 -20.27 -12.74 -26.21
C GLU A 427 -19.97 -14.03 -25.42
N ARG A 428 -18.91 -14.04 -24.60
CA ARG A 428 -18.54 -15.17 -23.74
C ARG A 428 -18.98 -14.99 -22.29
N LEU A 429 -19.60 -13.87 -21.96
CA LEU A 429 -20.06 -13.59 -20.61
C LEU A 429 -21.46 -14.17 -20.39
N PRO A 430 -21.78 -14.65 -19.17
CA PRO A 430 -23.15 -15.01 -18.81
C PRO A 430 -24.12 -13.83 -19.06
N GLU A 431 -25.33 -14.11 -19.54
CA GLU A 431 -26.31 -13.05 -19.88
C GLU A 431 -26.59 -12.10 -18.71
N TRP A 432 -26.64 -12.62 -17.48
CA TRP A 432 -26.86 -11.81 -16.27
C TRP A 432 -25.76 -10.77 -16.03
N LEU A 433 -24.55 -10.99 -16.56
CA LEU A 433 -23.39 -10.13 -16.37
C LEU A 433 -23.34 -8.98 -17.39
N ALA A 434 -23.96 -9.15 -18.56
CA ALA A 434 -23.98 -8.14 -19.63
C ALA A 434 -24.40 -6.73 -19.16
N PRO A 435 -25.49 -6.54 -18.39
CA PRO A 435 -25.89 -5.20 -17.97
C PRO A 435 -24.92 -4.58 -16.94
N ILE A 436 -24.22 -5.39 -16.14
CA ILE A 436 -23.20 -4.92 -15.21
C ILE A 436 -21.98 -4.44 -16.00
N VAL A 437 -21.52 -5.22 -16.98
CA VAL A 437 -20.36 -4.87 -17.82
C VAL A 437 -20.64 -3.57 -18.56
N LYS A 438 -21.81 -3.46 -19.22
CA LYS A 438 -22.21 -2.23 -19.90
C LYS A 438 -22.17 -0.99 -18.99
N LEU A 439 -22.55 -1.15 -17.72
CA LEU A 439 -22.53 -0.05 -16.75
C LEU A 439 -21.10 0.38 -16.35
N VAL A 440 -20.13 -0.55 -16.33
CA VAL A 440 -18.81 -0.33 -15.72
C VAL A 440 -17.64 -0.45 -16.69
N SER A 441 -17.91 -0.68 -17.97
CA SER A 441 -16.96 -0.58 -19.08
C SER A 441 -16.60 0.89 -19.30
N ALA A 442 -15.32 1.23 -19.18
CA ALA A 442 -14.86 2.61 -19.29
C ALA A 442 -14.88 3.17 -20.74
N ALA A 443 -14.89 2.29 -21.74
CA ALA A 443 -14.79 2.64 -23.17
C ALA A 443 -16.10 3.16 -23.80
N ASP A 444 -17.26 2.85 -23.21
CA ASP A 444 -18.58 3.12 -23.81
C ASP A 444 -19.18 4.48 -23.42
N HIS A 445 -18.44 5.34 -22.71
CA HIS A 445 -18.99 6.59 -22.11
C HIS A 445 -18.55 7.89 -22.80
N ASP A 446 -18.04 7.82 -24.03
CA ASP A 446 -17.94 8.98 -24.92
C ASP A 446 -19.30 9.17 -25.64
N ALA A 447 -20.30 9.66 -24.91
CA ALA A 447 -21.59 10.08 -25.45
C ALA A 447 -22.09 11.38 -24.81
#